data_AF-A0A915UJL0-F1
#
_entry.id   AF-A0A915UJL0-F1
#
_cell.length_a   1.000
_cell.length_b   1.000
_cell.length_c   1.000
_cell.angle_alpha   90.00
_cell.angle_beta   90.00
_cell.angle_gamma   90.00
#
_symmetry.space_group_name_H-M   'P 1'
#
loop_
_entity.id
_entity.type
_entity.pdbx_description
1 polymer ?
#
loop_
_entity_poly.entity_id
_entity_poly.type
_entity_poly.pdbx_seq_one_letter_code
_entity_poly.pdbx_strand_id
1 'polypeptide(L)'
;MAALYPFLLFLHGLTRWFVVLGGAWLVLSALGSLGRGGSADVAPVRTPWKAYMGSIHLQLLLGLVLLFVSPLAQAAMGDMGTAMKVRPMRFFVVEHTTMMLVALVIAQWGSVKARNASSSAAAARTSLIFGGLSLLLILAAIPWPFMGEIARPWLRSW
;
A
#
# COMPACT_ATOMS: atom_id res chain seq x y z
N MET A 1 -19.71 -19.61 4.50
CA MET A 1 -18.34 -19.74 3.95
C MET A 1 -18.25 -19.29 2.49
N ALA A 2 -19.16 -19.71 1.58
CA ALA A 2 -19.09 -19.39 0.14
C ALA A 2 -19.04 -17.89 -0.23
N ALA A 3 -19.64 -17.00 0.58
CA ALA A 3 -19.63 -15.55 0.33
C ALA A 3 -18.47 -14.78 0.99
N LEU A 4 -17.69 -15.41 1.88
CA LEU A 4 -16.68 -14.70 2.68
C LEU A 4 -15.48 -14.27 1.82
N TYR A 5 -14.94 -15.17 1.00
CA TYR A 5 -13.79 -14.88 0.15
C TYR A 5 -14.09 -13.77 -0.89
N PRO A 6 -15.18 -13.84 -1.69
CA PRO A 6 -15.51 -12.77 -2.63
C PRO A 6 -15.70 -11.42 -1.94
N PHE A 7 -16.35 -11.40 -0.77
CA PHE A 7 -16.55 -10.18 0.01
C PHE A 7 -15.25 -9.57 0.52
N LEU A 8 -14.35 -10.38 1.11
CA LEU A 8 -13.03 -9.91 1.55
C LEU A 8 -12.19 -9.38 0.38
N LEU A 9 -12.31 -10.03 -0.77
CA LEU A 9 -11.59 -9.65 -1.98
C LEU A 9 -12.12 -8.37 -2.61
N PHE A 10 -13.43 -8.14 -2.54
CA PHE A 10 -14.07 -6.86 -2.84
C PHE A 10 -13.55 -5.77 -1.91
N LEU A 11 -13.61 -5.99 -0.59
CA LEU A 11 -13.14 -5.03 0.40
C LEU A 11 -11.65 -4.67 0.20
N HIS A 12 -10.78 -5.66 0.05
CA HIS A 12 -9.35 -5.43 -0.20
C HIS A 12 -9.11 -4.69 -1.52
N GLY A 13 -9.93 -4.96 -2.54
CA GLY A 13 -9.90 -4.25 -3.82
C GLY A 13 -10.37 -2.80 -3.73
N LEU A 14 -11.34 -2.51 -2.84
CA LEU A 14 -11.85 -1.18 -2.55
C LEU A 14 -10.85 -0.36 -1.72
N THR A 15 -10.34 -0.95 -0.63
CA THR A 15 -9.41 -0.27 0.30
C THR A 15 -8.07 0.07 -0.35
N ARG A 16 -7.69 -0.62 -1.44
CA ARG A 16 -6.58 -0.22 -2.31
C ARG A 16 -6.66 1.25 -2.73
N TRP A 17 -7.86 1.75 -3.03
CA TRP A 17 -8.05 3.13 -3.46
C TRP A 17 -7.85 4.11 -2.30
N PHE A 18 -8.19 3.73 -1.07
CA PHE A 18 -7.88 4.55 0.11
C PHE A 18 -6.37 4.68 0.33
N VAL A 19 -5.61 3.61 0.09
CA VAL A 19 -4.13 3.65 0.12
C VAL A 19 -3.60 4.62 -0.93
N VAL A 20 -4.03 4.49 -2.20
CA VAL A 20 -3.56 5.35 -3.30
C VAL A 20 -3.94 6.81 -3.07
N LEU A 21 -5.20 7.08 -2.72
CA LEU A 21 -5.68 8.44 -2.47
C LEU A 21 -5.02 9.06 -1.23
N GLY A 22 -4.82 8.29 -0.16
CA GLY A 22 -4.10 8.72 1.03
C GLY A 22 -2.64 9.07 0.75
N GLY A 23 -1.96 8.23 -0.03
CA GLY A 23 -0.58 8.48 -0.46
C GLY A 23 -0.46 9.70 -1.37
N ALA A 24 -1.37 9.86 -2.33
CA ALA A 24 -1.43 11.03 -3.20
C ALA A 24 -1.68 12.31 -2.39
N TRP A 25 -2.63 12.29 -1.46
CA TRP A 25 -2.90 13.42 -0.56
C TRP A 25 -1.67 13.79 0.28
N LEU A 26 -0.94 12.79 0.79
CA LEU A 26 0.32 13.00 1.51
C LEU A 26 1.37 13.70 0.65
N VAL A 27 1.60 13.22 -0.58
CA VAL A 27 2.57 13.81 -1.50
C VAL A 27 2.20 15.24 -1.85
N LEU A 28 0.94 15.51 -2.21
CA LEU A 28 0.47 16.85 -2.54
C LEU A 28 0.60 17.82 -1.34
N SER A 29 0.24 17.36 -0.15
CA SER A 29 0.37 18.16 1.08
C SER A 29 1.84 18.47 1.41
N ALA A 30 2.73 17.52 1.16
CA ALA A 30 4.16 17.70 1.35
C ALA A 30 4.77 18.67 0.31
N LEU A 31 4.38 18.59 -0.96
CA LEU A 31 4.79 19.54 -2.00
C LEU A 31 4.41 20.97 -1.64
N GLY A 32 3.16 21.18 -1.19
CA GLY A 32 2.68 22.51 -0.76
C GLY A 32 3.34 23.05 0.51
N SER A 33 4.05 22.20 1.27
CA SER A 33 4.70 22.57 2.54
C SER A 33 6.20 22.84 2.42
N LEU A 34 6.82 22.56 1.27
CA LEU A 34 8.27 22.74 1.05
C LEU A 34 8.74 24.20 1.22
N GLY A 35 7.89 25.18 0.92
CA GLY A 35 8.19 26.61 0.99
C GLY A 35 7.82 27.29 2.31
N ARG A 36 7.19 26.59 3.26
CA ARG A 36 6.74 27.13 4.55
C ARG A 36 7.88 27.25 5.58
N GLY A 37 9.02 27.80 5.16
CA GLY A 37 10.20 27.96 6.01
C GLY A 37 9.90 28.82 7.25
N GLY A 38 10.28 28.34 8.43
CA GLY A 38 10.21 29.10 9.69
C GLY A 38 9.18 28.62 10.72
N SER A 39 8.18 27.82 10.34
CA SER A 39 7.24 27.23 11.30
C SER A 39 7.60 25.77 11.64
N ALA A 40 7.53 25.42 12.92
CA ALA A 40 7.62 24.03 13.40
C ALA A 40 6.32 23.24 13.14
N ASP A 41 5.36 23.83 12.43
CA ASP A 41 4.04 23.22 12.24
C ASP A 41 4.09 22.14 11.16
N VAL A 42 4.15 20.90 11.62
CA VAL A 42 4.06 19.69 10.79
C VAL A 42 2.61 19.26 10.51
N ALA A 43 1.60 20.05 10.92
CA ALA A 43 0.19 19.71 10.70
C ALA A 43 -0.19 19.39 9.24
N PRO A 44 0.35 20.08 8.21
CA PRO A 44 -0.03 19.83 6.83
C PRO A 44 0.20 18.39 6.37
N VAL A 45 1.24 17.72 6.86
CA VAL A 45 1.55 16.31 6.51
C VAL A 45 1.04 15.32 7.56
N ARG A 46 0.69 15.78 8.76
CA ARG A 46 0.30 14.93 9.90
C ARG A 46 -0.98 14.13 9.62
N THR A 47 -2.04 14.80 9.18
CA THR A 47 -3.33 14.14 8.89
C THR A 47 -3.24 13.22 7.67
N PRO A 48 -2.62 13.63 6.54
CA PRO A 48 -2.38 12.71 5.43
C PRO A 48 -1.58 11.46 5.82
N TRP A 49 -0.54 11.59 6.64
CA TRP A 49 0.20 10.43 7.15
C TRP A 49 -0.68 9.46 7.94
N LYS A 50 -1.54 9.97 8.82
CA LYS A 50 -2.48 9.13 9.58
C LYS A 50 -3.44 8.39 8.65
N ALA A 51 -4.01 9.08 7.68
CA ALA A 51 -4.92 8.49 6.70
C ALA A 51 -4.22 7.41 5.85
N TYR A 52 -3.02 7.70 5.35
CA TYR A 52 -2.23 6.78 4.54
C TYR A 52 -1.83 5.53 5.33
N MET A 53 -1.26 5.70 6.52
CA MET A 53 -0.86 4.56 7.37
C MET A 53 -2.06 3.72 7.82
N GLY A 54 -3.17 4.36 8.22
CA GLY A 54 -4.40 3.65 8.56
C GLY A 54 -4.91 2.80 7.40
N SER A 55 -4.86 3.35 6.17
CA SER A 55 -5.25 2.63 4.96
C SER A 55 -4.31 1.46 4.65
N ILE A 56 -2.99 1.64 4.78
CA ILE A 56 -2.02 0.53 4.57
C ILE A 56 -2.25 -0.58 5.60
N HIS A 57 -2.46 -0.25 6.88
CA HIS A 57 -2.69 -1.26 7.91
C HIS A 57 -3.98 -2.05 7.66
N LEU A 58 -5.06 -1.37 7.27
CA LEU A 58 -6.30 -2.04 6.87
C LEU A 58 -6.08 -2.94 5.63
N GLN A 59 -5.34 -2.44 4.63
CA GLN A 59 -5.00 -3.21 3.43
C GLN A 59 -4.19 -4.46 3.77
N LEU A 60 -3.18 -4.33 4.64
CA LEU A 60 -2.37 -5.45 5.13
C LEU A 60 -3.22 -6.48 5.85
N LEU A 61 -4.07 -6.05 6.78
CA LEU A 61 -4.93 -6.96 7.54
C LEU A 61 -5.83 -7.78 6.60
N LEU A 62 -6.52 -7.11 5.67
CA LEU A 62 -7.35 -7.78 4.67
C LEU A 62 -6.52 -8.71 3.76
N GLY A 63 -5.32 -8.29 3.37
CA GLY A 63 -4.40 -9.08 2.55
C GLY A 63 -3.89 -10.34 3.25
N LEU A 64 -3.55 -10.23 4.54
CA LEU A 64 -3.14 -11.38 5.36
C LEU A 64 -4.29 -12.38 5.52
N VAL A 65 -5.52 -11.91 5.79
CA VAL A 65 -6.68 -12.81 5.83
C VAL A 65 -6.88 -13.50 4.48
N LEU A 66 -6.78 -12.76 3.37
CA LEU A 66 -6.88 -13.32 2.02
C LEU A 66 -5.79 -14.37 1.73
N LEU A 67 -4.60 -14.24 2.30
CA LEU A 67 -3.54 -15.23 2.14
C LEU A 67 -3.95 -16.61 2.67
N PHE A 68 -4.79 -16.67 3.71
CA PHE A 68 -5.28 -17.92 4.30
C PHE A 68 -6.55 -18.46 3.66
N VAL A 69 -7.42 -17.60 3.10
CA VAL A 69 -8.74 -18.02 2.57
C VAL A 69 -8.83 -18.05 1.04
N SER A 70 -7.84 -17.50 0.33
CA SER A 70 -7.82 -17.46 -1.14
C SER A 70 -7.47 -18.82 -1.72
N PRO A 71 -8.29 -19.38 -2.64
CA PRO A 71 -7.96 -20.62 -3.34
C PRO A 71 -6.62 -20.56 -4.09
N LEU A 72 -6.28 -19.40 -4.67
CA LEU A 72 -5.01 -19.20 -5.36
C LEU A 72 -3.83 -19.25 -4.38
N ALA A 73 -3.98 -18.63 -3.20
CA ALA A 73 -2.92 -18.63 -2.19
C ALA A 73 -2.75 -20.03 -1.58
N GLN A 74 -3.85 -20.72 -1.28
CA GLN A 74 -3.81 -22.10 -0.76
C GLN A 74 -3.16 -23.06 -1.76
N ALA A 75 -3.53 -22.97 -3.05
CA ALA A 75 -2.90 -23.78 -4.09
C ALA A 75 -1.39 -23.51 -4.21
N ALA A 76 -0.98 -22.24 -4.16
CA ALA A 76 0.42 -21.86 -4.22
C ALA A 76 1.22 -22.29 -2.97
N MET A 77 0.61 -22.26 -1.78
CA MET A 77 1.24 -22.72 -0.54
C MET A 77 1.33 -24.24 -0.45
N GLY A 78 0.40 -24.97 -1.07
CA GLY A 78 0.42 -26.44 -1.12
C GLY A 78 1.52 -27.01 -2.02
N ASP A 79 1.95 -26.28 -3.05
CA ASP A 79 3.09 -26.64 -3.90
C ASP A 79 3.86 -25.38 -4.33
N MET A 80 4.78 -24.95 -3.46
CA MET A 80 5.62 -23.77 -3.71
C MET A 80 6.56 -23.98 -4.91
N GLY A 81 6.97 -25.22 -5.20
CA GLY A 81 7.85 -25.54 -6.32
C GLY A 81 7.19 -25.24 -7.67
N THR A 82 5.91 -25.56 -7.80
CA THR A 82 5.10 -25.18 -8.96
C THR A 82 4.72 -23.71 -8.92
N ALA A 83 4.36 -23.17 -7.75
CA ALA A 83 3.97 -21.76 -7.60
C ALA A 83 5.04 -20.80 -8.11
N MET A 84 6.32 -21.10 -7.84
CA MET A 84 7.45 -20.29 -8.32
C MET A 84 7.63 -20.32 -9.84
N LYS A 85 7.10 -21.32 -10.54
CA LYS A 85 7.15 -21.44 -12.01
C LYS A 85 5.95 -20.75 -12.67
N VAL A 86 4.79 -20.74 -12.01
CA VAL A 86 3.54 -20.15 -12.53
C VAL A 86 3.46 -18.67 -12.16
N ARG A 87 3.59 -17.78 -13.15
CA ARG A 87 3.68 -16.33 -12.95
C ARG A 87 2.56 -15.75 -12.07
N PRO A 88 1.26 -16.06 -12.25
CA PRO A 88 0.23 -15.55 -11.36
C PRO A 88 0.38 -16.00 -9.90
N MET A 89 0.72 -17.27 -9.65
CA MET A 89 0.90 -17.79 -8.30
C MET A 89 2.08 -17.12 -7.59
N ARG A 90 3.23 -17.06 -8.27
CA ARG A 90 4.43 -16.37 -7.77
C ARG A 90 4.16 -14.90 -7.49
N PHE A 91 3.48 -14.21 -8.41
CA PHE A 91 3.19 -12.79 -8.23
C PHE A 91 2.37 -12.54 -6.97
N PHE A 92 1.23 -13.20 -6.78
CA PHE A 92 0.34 -12.88 -5.66
C PHE A 92 0.90 -13.29 -4.29
N VAL A 93 1.57 -14.45 -4.19
CA VAL A 93 2.03 -14.97 -2.91
C VAL A 93 3.40 -14.43 -2.53
N VAL A 94 4.28 -14.16 -3.50
CA VAL A 94 5.67 -13.79 -3.26
C VAL A 94 5.93 -12.34 -3.64
N GLU A 95 5.80 -11.98 -4.92
CA GLU A 95 6.25 -10.68 -5.43
C GLU A 95 5.40 -9.53 -4.83
N HIS A 96 4.09 -9.63 -4.94
CA HIS A 96 3.12 -8.68 -4.41
C HIS A 96 3.25 -8.54 -2.89
N THR A 97 3.18 -9.65 -2.16
CA THR A 97 3.31 -9.65 -0.68
C THR A 97 4.61 -9.01 -0.24
N THR A 98 5.75 -9.39 -0.85
CA THR A 98 7.07 -8.86 -0.49
C THR A 98 7.16 -7.35 -0.77
N MET A 99 6.75 -6.90 -1.97
CA MET A 99 6.77 -5.48 -2.31
C MET A 99 5.88 -4.64 -1.39
N MET A 100 4.69 -5.14 -1.02
CA MET A 100 3.77 -4.47 -0.09
C MET A 100 4.35 -4.37 1.33
N LEU A 101 5.01 -5.42 1.82
CA LEU A 101 5.68 -5.39 3.13
C LEU A 101 6.85 -4.40 3.15
N VAL A 102 7.67 -4.39 2.11
CA VAL A 102 8.76 -3.40 1.97
C VAL A 102 8.18 -1.98 1.93
N ALA A 103 7.12 -1.74 1.16
CA ALA A 103 6.47 -0.44 1.08
C ALA A 103 5.86 0.01 2.43
N LEU A 104 5.30 -0.91 3.20
CA LEU A 104 4.81 -0.67 4.56
C LEU A 104 5.94 -0.26 5.50
N VAL A 105 7.06 -0.98 5.51
CA VAL A 105 8.21 -0.66 6.38
C VAL A 105 8.76 0.74 6.06
N ILE A 106 8.88 1.07 4.76
CA ILE A 106 9.30 2.40 4.30
C ILE A 106 8.30 3.47 4.75
N ALA A 107 6.99 3.23 4.59
CA ALA A 107 5.95 4.16 5.03
C ALA A 107 5.97 4.38 6.55
N GLN A 108 6.08 3.30 7.32
CA GLN A 108 6.09 3.35 8.78
C GLN A 108 7.29 4.16 9.28
N TRP A 109 8.49 3.89 8.75
CA TRP A 109 9.67 4.64 9.12
C TRP A 109 9.55 6.12 8.72
N GLY A 110 9.07 6.40 7.51
CA GLY A 110 8.79 7.74 7.02
C GLY A 110 7.81 8.52 7.91
N SER A 111 6.72 7.88 8.33
CA SER A 111 5.70 8.46 9.20
C SER A 111 6.26 8.83 10.57
N VAL A 112 7.04 7.93 11.18
CA VAL A 112 7.71 8.19 12.47
C VAL A 112 8.70 9.35 12.33
N LYS A 113 9.53 9.34 11.27
CA LYS A 113 10.53 10.38 11.04
C LYS A 113 9.91 11.75 10.75
N ALA A 114 8.85 11.80 9.94
CA ALA A 114 8.17 13.06 9.60
C ALA A 114 7.45 13.65 10.83
N ARG A 115 6.89 12.81 11.70
CA ARG A 115 6.25 13.25 12.96
C ARG A 115 7.23 13.87 13.94
N ASN A 116 8.47 13.38 13.96
CA ASN A 116 9.54 13.82 14.85
C ASN A 116 10.47 14.88 14.21
N ALA A 117 10.10 15.43 13.06
CA ALA A 117 10.91 16.41 12.36
C ALA A 117 10.94 17.77 13.09
N SER A 118 12.09 18.45 13.06
CA SER A 118 12.31 19.73 13.74
C SER A 118 11.68 20.95 13.05
N SER A 119 11.20 20.81 11.82
CA SER A 119 10.55 21.88 11.06
C SER A 119 9.54 21.35 10.05
N SER A 120 8.60 22.20 9.61
CA SER A 120 7.63 21.86 8.56
C SER A 120 8.32 21.44 7.26
N ALA A 121 9.39 22.14 6.87
CA ALA A 121 10.16 21.83 5.67
C ALA A 121 10.87 20.46 5.77
N ALA A 122 11.43 20.11 6.93
CA ALA A 122 12.04 18.80 7.15
C ALA A 122 11.00 17.66 7.13
N ALA A 123 9.81 17.89 7.71
CA ALA A 123 8.71 16.95 7.66
C ALA A 123 8.20 16.74 6.22
N ALA A 124 8.07 17.82 5.44
CA ALA A 124 7.67 17.79 4.04
C ALA A 124 8.67 16.99 3.17
N ARG A 125 9.98 17.28 3.28
CA ARG A 125 11.03 16.53 2.56
C ARG A 125 11.02 15.05 2.92
N THR A 126 10.91 14.72 4.21
CA THR A 126 10.79 13.32 4.66
C THR A 126 9.55 12.65 4.07
N SER A 127 8.42 13.37 4.04
CA SER A 127 7.16 12.87 3.50
C SER A 127 7.23 12.59 2.00
N LEU A 128 7.91 13.45 1.23
CA LEU A 128 8.11 13.23 -0.21
C LEU A 128 8.99 12.01 -0.49
N ILE A 129 10.09 11.86 0.25
CA ILE A 129 11.04 10.76 0.04
C ILE A 129 10.40 9.44 0.44
N PHE A 130 9.99 9.29 1.70
CA PHE A 130 9.50 8.01 2.22
C PHE A 130 8.07 7.71 1.77
N GLY A 131 7.18 8.70 1.82
CA GLY A 131 5.81 8.56 1.33
C GLY A 131 5.78 8.33 -0.18
N GLY A 132 6.59 9.05 -0.95
CA GLY A 132 6.73 8.86 -2.39
C GLY A 132 7.30 7.48 -2.75
N LEU A 133 8.41 7.06 -2.13
CA LEU A 133 9.00 5.74 -2.40
C LEU A 133 8.03 4.60 -2.04
N SER A 134 7.37 4.69 -0.89
CA SER A 134 6.33 3.73 -0.50
C SER A 134 5.20 3.69 -1.53
N LEU A 135 4.66 4.85 -1.92
CA LEU A 135 3.58 4.93 -2.89
C LEU A 135 3.98 4.36 -4.26
N LEU A 136 5.20 4.65 -4.73
CA LEU A 136 5.72 4.11 -5.98
C LEU A 136 5.80 2.58 -5.95
N LEU A 137 6.30 1.98 -4.87
CA LEU A 137 6.33 0.53 -4.71
C LEU A 137 4.92 -0.06 -4.68
N ILE A 138 3.98 0.59 -3.99
CA ILE A 138 2.58 0.15 -3.95
C ILE A 138 1.97 0.21 -5.35
N LEU A 139 2.15 1.30 -6.09
CA LEU A 139 1.66 1.44 -7.45
C LEU A 139 2.27 0.40 -8.39
N ALA A 140 3.56 0.08 -8.24
CA ALA A 140 4.22 -0.95 -9.05
C ALA A 140 3.68 -2.37 -8.77
N ALA A 141 3.27 -2.63 -7.53
CA ALA A 141 2.82 -3.95 -7.08
C ALA A 141 1.30 -4.14 -7.11
N ILE A 142 0.49 -3.10 -7.38
CA ILE A 142 -0.94 -3.27 -7.65
C ILE A 142 -1.12 -3.97 -9.01
N PRO A 143 -1.88 -5.08 -9.10
CA PRO A 143 -2.13 -5.81 -10.34
C PRO A 143 -3.12 -5.06 -11.25
N TRP A 144 -2.67 -4.01 -11.91
CA TRP A 144 -3.53 -3.18 -12.76
C TRP A 144 -4.12 -3.95 -13.95
N PRO A 145 -5.24 -3.48 -14.55
CA PRO A 145 -5.89 -4.14 -15.67
C PRO A 145 -5.01 -4.37 -16.91
N PHE A 146 -3.94 -3.59 -17.05
CA PHE A 146 -2.99 -3.65 -18.17
C PHE A 146 -1.80 -4.60 -17.91
N MET A 147 -1.77 -5.35 -16.81
CA MET A 147 -0.64 -6.23 -16.46
C MET A 147 -0.76 -7.68 -16.97
N GLY A 148 -1.50 -7.91 -18.07
CA GLY A 148 -1.62 -9.23 -18.70
C GLY A 148 -2.18 -10.30 -17.76
N GLU A 149 -1.46 -11.42 -17.60
CA GLU A 149 -1.90 -12.60 -16.83
C GLU A 149 -2.22 -12.33 -15.34
N ILE A 150 -1.62 -11.29 -14.75
CA ILE A 150 -1.86 -10.92 -13.35
C ILE A 150 -2.91 -9.84 -13.20
N ALA A 151 -3.47 -9.33 -14.29
CA ALA A 151 -4.38 -8.20 -14.30
C ALA A 151 -5.62 -8.41 -13.41
N ARG A 152 -6.03 -7.34 -12.72
CA ARG A 152 -7.28 -7.27 -11.96
C ARG A 152 -8.03 -6.00 -12.34
N PRO A 153 -9.37 -6.01 -12.33
CA PRO A 153 -10.16 -4.84 -12.68
C PRO A 153 -9.93 -3.68 -11.69
N TRP A 154 -10.19 -2.46 -12.16
CA TRP A 154 -10.12 -1.23 -11.36
C TRP A 154 -10.97 -1.32 -10.09
N LEU A 155 -12.20 -1.79 -10.24
CA LEU A 155 -13.11 -2.13 -9.16
C LEU A 155 -13.55 -3.57 -9.38
N ARG A 156 -13.49 -4.38 -8.33
CA ARG A 156 -13.95 -5.76 -8.39
C ARG A 156 -15.45 -5.75 -8.13
N SER A 157 -16.23 -6.42 -8.97
CA SER A 157 -17.62 -6.74 -8.63
C SER A 157 -17.64 -7.89 -7.61
N TRP A 158 -18.67 -7.90 -6.77
CA TRP A 158 -18.92 -8.94 -5.77
C TRP A 158 -19.56 -10.18 -6.40
#